data_AF-A0A1D6KIJ4-F1
#
_entry.id   AF-A0A1D6KIJ4-F1
#
_cell.length_a   1.000
_cell.length_b   1.000
_cell.length_c   1.000
_cell.angle_alpha   90.00
_cell.angle_beta   90.00
_cell.angle_gamma   90.00
#
_symmetry.space_group_name_H-M   'P 1'
#
loop_
_entity.id
_entity.type
_entity.pdbx_description
1 polymer ?
#
loop_
_entity_poly.entity_id
_entity_poly.type
_entity_poly.pdbx_seq_one_letter_code
_entity_poly.pdbx_strand_id
1 'polypeptide(L)' 'MAPEELGALYRGLFARFDRDGSGKVDRHEFRAEMKEVMLAVANGLGFLPVQMVVEEGSFLKVAVDRELGQLAKAA' A
#
# COMPACT_ATOMS: atom_id res chain seq x y z
N MET A 1 -7.28 -24.90 -3.38
CA MET A 1 -5.91 -24.84 -2.87
C MET A 1 -5.85 -25.78 -1.68
N ALA A 2 -5.00 -26.80 -1.74
CA ALA A 2 -4.80 -27.71 -0.63
C ALA A 2 -4.13 -26.94 0.53
N PRO A 3 -4.40 -27.28 1.81
CA PRO A 3 -3.79 -26.61 2.96
C PRO A 3 -2.25 -26.55 2.91
N GLU A 4 -1.64 -27.55 2.28
CA GLU A 4 -0.19 -27.69 2.17
C GLU A 4 0.43 -26.71 1.17
N GLU A 5 -0.28 -26.44 0.06
CA GLU A 5 0.09 -25.44 -0.94
C GLU A 5 0.06 -24.03 -0.35
N LEU A 6 -0.96 -23.75 0.48
CA LEU A 6 -1.09 -22.48 1.17
C LEU A 6 0.04 -22.27 2.19
N GLY A 7 0.41 -23.32 2.93
CA GLY A 7 1.55 -23.28 3.85
C GLY A 7 2.88 -23.04 3.14
N ALA A 8 3.09 -23.65 1.97
CA ALA A 8 4.29 -23.42 1.17
C ALA A 8 4.36 -21.98 0.64
N LEU A 9 3.23 -21.43 0.19
CA LEU A 9 3.14 -20.04 -0.24
C LEU A 9 3.48 -19.06 0.88
N TYR A 10 2.92 -19.26 2.07
CA TYR A 10 3.22 -18.39 3.21
C TYR A 10 4.67 -18.48 3.67
N ARG A 11 5.27 -19.68 3.67
CA ARG A 11 6.70 -19.84 3.98
C ARG A 11 7.59 -19.12 2.97
N GLY A 12 7.27 -19.22 1.68
CA GLY A 12 8.02 -18.51 0.63
C GLY A 12 7.91 -16.99 0.76
N LEU A 13 6.71 -16.49 1.10
CA LEU A 13 6.51 -15.06 1.36
C LEU A 13 7.29 -14.60 2.59
N PHE A 14 7.24 -15.37 3.68
CA PHE A 14 7.94 -15.04 4.91
C PHE A 14 9.46 -15.01 4.72
N ALA A 15 10.02 -15.98 4.01
CA ALA A 15 11.45 -16.03 3.69
C ALA A 15 11.94 -14.85 2.84
N ARG A 16 11.03 -14.13 2.17
CA ARG A 16 11.36 -12.88 1.46
C ARG A 16 11.46 -11.69 2.42
N PHE A 17 10.72 -11.71 3.52
CA PHE A 17 10.74 -10.66 4.54
C PHE A 17 11.88 -10.84 5.52
N ASP A 18 12.10 -12.06 6.00
CA ASP A 18 13.20 -12.43 6.90
C ASP A 18 14.51 -12.54 6.10
N ARG A 19 15.21 -11.41 5.94
CA ARG A 19 16.41 -11.32 5.09
C ARG A 19 17.65 -11.84 5.79
N ASP A 20 17.67 -11.78 7.11
CA ASP A 20 18.77 -12.29 7.92
C ASP A 20 18.62 -13.77 8.31
N GLY A 21 17.45 -14.36 8.04
CA GLY A 21 17.17 -15.77 8.30
C GLY A 21 17.02 -16.06 9.79
N SER A 22 16.67 -15.06 10.60
CA SER A 22 16.47 -15.18 12.04
C SER A 22 15.20 -15.96 12.43
N GLY A 23 14.34 -16.27 11.45
CA GLY A 23 13.03 -16.89 11.64
C GLY A 23 11.96 -15.91 12.13
N LYS A 24 12.26 -14.60 12.09
CA LYS A 24 11.37 -13.51 12.50
C LYS A 24 11.41 -12.41 11.45
N VAL A 25 10.45 -11.50 11.50
CA VAL A 25 10.48 -10.28 10.69
C VAL A 25 10.56 -9.10 11.65
N ASP A 26 11.68 -8.40 11.62
CA ASP A 26 11.86 -7.22 12.44
C ASP A 26 11.24 -5.96 11.81
N ARG A 27 11.26 -4.84 12.54
CA ARG A 27 10.67 -3.57 12.07
C ARG A 27 11.38 -3.00 10.84
N HIS A 28 12.70 -3.19 10.74
CA HIS A 28 13.50 -2.72 9.62
C HIS A 28 13.21 -3.54 8.37
N GLU A 29 13.21 -4.87 8.50
CA GLU A 29 12.87 -5.81 7.43
C GLU A 29 11.47 -5.59 6.89
N PHE A 30 10.48 -5.48 7.78
CA PHE A 30 9.11 -5.17 7.40
C PHE A 30 9.02 -3.85 6.63
N ARG A 31 9.67 -2.80 7.13
CA ARG A 31 9.67 -1.49 6.46
C ARG A 31 10.33 -1.54 5.09
N ALA A 32 11.44 -2.27 4.96
CA ALA A 32 12.17 -2.41 3.71
C ALA A 32 11.34 -3.13 2.65
N GLU A 33 10.77 -4.30 2.97
CA GLU A 33 9.92 -5.04 2.02
C GLU A 33 8.62 -4.29 1.70
N MET A 34 7.98 -3.67 2.69
CA MET A 34 6.75 -2.91 2.45
C MET A 34 6.97 -1.73 1.50
N LYS A 35 8.15 -1.11 1.53
CA LYS A 35 8.52 -0.08 0.56
C LYS A 35 8.54 -0.64 -0.86
N GLU A 36 9.16 -1.80 -1.07
CA GLU A 36 9.22 -2.46 -2.38
C GLU A 36 7.82 -2.89 -2.86
N VAL A 37 6.98 -3.40 -1.95
CA VAL A 37 5.58 -3.71 -2.26
C VAL A 37 4.83 -2.46 -2.70
N MET A 38 4.96 -1.34 -1.98
CA MET A 38 4.32 -0.08 -2.33
C MET A 38 4.83 0.46 -3.68
N LEU A 39 6.12 0.34 -3.98
CA LEU A 39 6.68 0.72 -5.28
C LEU A 39 6.12 -0.15 -6.41
N ALA A 40 6.00 -1.47 -6.20
CA ALA A 40 5.40 -2.37 -7.18
C ALA A 40 3.92 -2.02 -7.42
N VAL A 41 3.17 -1.69 -6.36
CA VAL A 41 1.79 -1.19 -6.47
C VAL A 41 1.75 0.12 -7.23
N ALA A 42 2.62 1.09 -6.94
CA ALA A 42 2.70 2.36 -7.66
C ALA A 42 2.98 2.16 -9.15
N ASN A 43 3.92 1.25 -9.49
CA ASN A 43 4.21 0.88 -10.88
C ASN A 43 3.02 0.18 -11.56
N GLY A 44 2.28 -0.65 -10.82
CA GLY A 44 1.09 -1.34 -11.34
C GLY A 44 -0.15 -0.45 -11.50
N LEU A 45 -0.25 0.62 -10.71
CA LEU A 45 -1.32 1.62 -10.84
C LEU A 45 -1.15 2.50 -12.09
N GLY A 46 0.08 2.74 -12.53
CA GLY A 46 0.36 3.56 -13.71
C GLY A 46 -0.23 4.97 -13.58
N PHE A 47 -1.12 5.35 -14.50
CA PHE A 47 -1.87 6.62 -14.49
C PHE A 47 -3.32 6.47 -14.01
N LEU A 48 -3.71 5.29 -13.50
CA LEU A 48 -5.08 5.07 -13.06
C LEU A 48 -5.37 5.90 -11.80
N PRO A 49 -6.50 6.62 -11.77
CA PRO A 49 -6.86 7.41 -10.59
C PRO A 49 -7.08 6.49 -9.40
N VAL A 50 -6.38 6.77 -8.30
CA VAL A 50 -6.62 6.08 -7.03
C VAL A 50 -7.83 6.70 -6.36
N GLN A 51 -8.91 5.92 -6.22
CA GLN A 51 -10.06 6.34 -5.44
C GLN A 51 -9.74 6.20 -3.95
N MET A 52 -9.73 7.33 -3.22
CA MET A 52 -9.46 7.37 -1.78
C MET A 52 -10.73 7.65 -1.00
N VAL A 53 -10.97 6.87 0.06
CA VAL A 53 -11.98 7.22 1.08
C VAL A 53 -11.31 8.11 2.10
N VAL A 54 -11.88 9.29 2.31
CA VAL A 54 -11.33 10.31 3.21
C VAL A 54 -12.28 10.49 4.38
N GLU A 55 -11.73 10.53 5.60
CA GLU A 55 -12.50 10.78 6.82
C GLU A 55 -13.10 12.19 6.83
N GLU A 56 -14.33 12.31 7.32
CA GLU A 56 -15.05 13.58 7.42
C GLU A 56 -14.34 14.53 8.39
N GLY A 57 -14.21 15.80 8.02
CA GLY A 57 -13.48 16.79 8.82
C GLY A 57 -11.95 16.67 8.82
N SER A 58 -11.38 15.68 8.11
CA SER A 58 -9.92 15.59 7.94
C SER A 58 -9.37 16.71 7.06
N PHE A 59 -8.08 17.03 7.22
CA PHE A 59 -7.40 18.02 6.37
C PHE A 59 -7.45 17.67 4.88
N LEU A 60 -7.45 16.38 4.54
CA LEU A 60 -7.57 15.94 3.16
C LEU A 60 -8.96 16.25 2.59
N LYS A 61 -10.03 16.08 3.38
CA LYS A 61 -11.39 16.42 2.96
C LYS A 61 -11.52 17.92 2.69
N VAL A 62 -10.96 18.76 3.57
CA VAL A 62 -10.94 20.22 3.40
C VAL A 62 -10.20 20.64 2.13
N ALA A 63 -9.07 20.00 1.84
CA ALA A 63 -8.33 20.26 0.60
C ALA A 63 -9.15 19.91 -0.64
N VAL A 64 -9.80 18.74 -0.65
CA VAL A 64 -10.68 18.30 -1.75
C VAL A 64 -11.82 19.30 -1.98
N ASP A 65 -12.52 19.72 -0.93
CA ASP A 65 -13.65 20.65 -1.04
C ASP A 65 -13.22 22.02 -1.58
N ARG A 66 -12.04 22.50 -1.17
CA ARG A 66 -11.46 23.74 -1.69
C ARG A 66 -11.16 23.64 -3.19
N GLU A 67 -10.54 22.56 -3.65
CA GLU A 67 -10.18 22.37 -5.05
C GLU A 67 -11.43 22.20 -5.94
N LEU A 68 -12.43 21.43 -5.47
CA LEU A 68 -13.73 21.33 -6.15
C LEU A 68 -14.41 22.71 -6.29
N GLY A 69 -14.34 23.55 -5.25
CA GLY A 69 -14.85 24.91 -5.30
C GLY A 69 -14.10 25.84 -6.26
N GLN A 70 -12.81 25.58 -6.53
CA GLN A 70 -12.04 26.34 -7.52
C GLN A 70 -12.40 25.89 -8.95
N LEU A 71 -12.51 24.58 -9.18
CA LEU A 71 -12.93 24.02 -10.48
C LEU A 71 -14.31 24.51 -10.89
N ALA A 72 -15.27 24.53 -9.95
CA ALA A 72 -16.63 25.02 -10.20
C ALA A 72 -16.70 26.52 -10.54
N LYS A 73 -15.70 27.32 -10.14
CA LYS A 73 -15.60 28.75 -10.48
C LYS A 73 -14.89 29.00 -11.82
N ALA A 74 -14.11 28.03 -12.28
CA ALA A 74 -13.36 28.11 -13.52
C ALA A 74 -14.13 27.58 -14.75
N ALA A 75 -15.28 26.94 -14.51
CA ALA A 75 -16.23 26.46 -15.53
C ALA A 75 -17.37 27.46 -15.71
#